data_AF-A0A6C0C648-F1
#
_entry.id   AF-A0A6C0C648-F1
#
_cell.length_a   1.000
_cell.length_b   1.000
_cell.length_c   1.000
_cell.angle_alpha   90.00
_cell.angle_beta   90.00
_cell.angle_gamma   90.00
#
_symmetry.space_group_name_H-M   'P 1'
#
loop_
_entity.id
_entity.type
_entity.pdbx_description
1 polymer ?
#
loop_
_entity_poly.entity_id
_entity_poly.type
_entity_poly.pdbx_seq_one_letter_code
_entity_poly.pdbx_strand_id
1 'polypeptide(L)'
;MNINMENQPDGLNNTPIVPSEIPQNELIYFKEKVKHWLAIDKQVTDLENQIKDIKKVKKELMPQITKFMVEHNITDLNTENGKLKCSERKTKSTLNKNYIRIELEKVLGEQSDKIDSCMDNILNNRSVKITHILRKVKS
;
A
#
# COMPACT_ATOMS: atom_id res chain seq x y z
N MET A 1 8.85 -12.83 46.26
CA MET A 1 7.67 -13.56 46.74
C MET A 1 8.03 -15.03 46.75
N ASN A 2 8.01 -15.66 47.93
CA ASN A 2 8.18 -17.11 48.04
C ASN A 2 6.84 -17.78 47.78
N ILE A 3 6.84 -18.82 46.95
CA ILE A 3 5.77 -19.81 46.91
C ILE A 3 6.45 -21.18 46.84
N ASN A 4 6.48 -21.86 47.98
CA ASN A 4 6.76 -23.29 48.04
C ASN A 4 5.48 -24.03 47.67
N MET A 5 5.58 -25.09 46.86
CA MET A 5 4.50 -26.05 46.73
C MET A 5 5.07 -27.47 46.83
N GLU A 6 4.51 -28.19 47.78
CA GLU A 6 4.93 -29.47 48.33
C GLU A 6 4.71 -30.63 47.34
N ASN A 7 5.56 -31.64 47.47
CA ASN A 7 5.57 -32.85 46.64
C ASN A 7 4.29 -33.68 46.79
N GLN A 8 3.85 -34.28 45.68
CA GLN A 8 3.13 -35.56 45.70
C GLN A 8 3.95 -36.59 44.89
N PRO A 9 4.16 -37.81 45.42
CA PRO A 9 4.85 -38.86 44.68
C PRO A 9 3.85 -39.73 43.89
N ASP A 10 4.46 -40.52 43.01
CA ASP A 10 3.97 -41.75 42.41
C ASP A 10 3.34 -41.68 41.01
N GLY A 11 4.06 -42.31 40.07
CA GLY A 11 3.45 -43.02 38.97
C GLY A 11 4.05 -42.75 37.60
N LEU A 12 4.95 -43.67 37.20
CA LEU A 12 5.22 -44.14 35.82
C LEU A 12 6.40 -43.51 35.04
N ASN A 13 7.39 -44.38 34.85
CA ASN A 13 8.37 -44.45 33.75
C ASN A 13 9.40 -43.33 33.64
N ASN A 14 10.47 -43.51 34.42
CA ASN A 14 11.70 -42.76 34.34
C ASN A 14 12.48 -43.14 33.06
N THR A 15 12.17 -42.46 31.95
CA THR A 15 13.13 -42.34 30.84
C THR A 15 13.87 -41.03 31.05
N PRO A 16 15.21 -41.02 31.20
CA PRO A 16 15.95 -39.78 31.31
C PRO A 16 15.70 -38.94 30.05
N ILE A 17 14.97 -37.83 30.18
CA ILE A 17 14.94 -36.79 29.15
C ILE A 17 16.31 -36.11 29.23
N VAL A 18 17.29 -36.69 28.55
CA VAL A 18 18.56 -36.03 28.26
C VAL A 18 18.25 -34.78 27.41
N PRO A 19 18.75 -33.58 27.78
CA PRO A 19 18.72 -32.45 26.87
C PRO A 19 19.47 -32.87 25.61
N SER A 20 18.75 -32.98 24.49
CA SER A 20 19.35 -33.24 23.19
C SER A 20 20.29 -32.07 22.86
N GLU A 21 21.58 -32.25 23.09
CA GLU A 21 22.60 -31.29 22.69
C GLU A 21 22.53 -31.15 21.17
N ILE A 22 22.21 -29.94 20.68
CA ILE A 22 22.10 -29.67 19.25
C ILE A 22 23.44 -30.04 18.60
N PRO A 23 23.46 -30.94 17.59
CA PRO A 23 24.68 -31.28 16.88
C PRO A 23 25.37 -30.01 16.35
N GLN A 24 26.63 -29.82 16.71
CA GLN A 24 27.35 -28.57 16.43
C GLN A 24 27.43 -28.25 14.93
N ASN A 25 27.44 -29.28 14.08
CA ASN A 25 27.38 -29.17 12.61
C ASN A 25 26.04 -28.58 12.12
N GLU A 26 24.91 -29.02 12.67
CA GLU A 26 23.58 -28.51 12.37
C GLU A 26 23.45 -27.05 12.81
N LEU A 27 24.02 -26.71 13.97
CA LEU A 27 24.04 -25.34 14.47
C LEU A 27 24.87 -24.40 13.58
N ILE A 28 26.02 -24.86 13.07
CA ILE A 28 26.85 -24.08 12.14
C ILE A 28 26.09 -23.84 10.84
N TYR A 29 25.52 -24.88 10.24
CA TYR A 29 24.75 -24.77 9.01
C TYR A 29 23.55 -23.83 9.16
N PHE A 30 22.83 -23.93 10.28
CA PHE A 30 21.72 -23.04 10.61
C PHE A 30 22.17 -21.57 10.68
N LYS A 31 23.27 -21.28 11.38
CA LYS A 31 23.82 -19.91 11.49
C LYS A 31 24.19 -19.34 10.12
N GLU A 32 24.78 -20.14 9.23
CA GLU A 32 25.10 -19.71 7.87
C GLU A 32 23.84 -19.38 7.06
N LYS A 33 22.79 -20.21 7.16
CA LYS A 33 21.50 -19.95 6.50
C LYS A 33 20.83 -18.68 7.02
N VAL A 34 20.84 -18.47 8.34
CA VAL A 34 20.31 -17.23 8.94
C VAL A 34 21.08 -16.01 8.46
N LYS A 35 22.42 -16.07 8.42
CA LYS A 35 23.26 -14.98 7.92
C LYS A 35 22.97 -14.68 6.45
N HIS A 36 22.82 -15.72 5.63
CA HIS A 36 22.51 -15.56 4.21
C HIS A 36 21.10 -14.99 4.00
N TRP A 37 20.12 -15.45 4.76
CA TRP A 37 18.76 -14.93 4.71
C TRP A 37 18.70 -13.45 5.08
N LEU A 38 19.39 -13.03 6.15
CA LEU A 38 19.49 -11.60 6.54
C LEU A 38 20.17 -10.75 5.47
N ALA A 39 21.17 -11.30 4.78
CA ALA A 39 21.83 -10.59 3.69
C ALA A 39 20.89 -10.41 2.48
N ILE A 40 20.09 -11.44 2.14
CA ILE A 40 19.07 -11.35 1.08
C ILE A 40 17.98 -10.35 1.48
N ASP A 41 17.46 -10.43 2.70
CA ASP A 41 16.41 -9.54 3.20
C ASP A 41 16.81 -8.06 3.11
N LYS A 42 18.08 -7.77 3.46
CA LYS A 42 18.66 -6.45 3.26
C LYS A 42 18.71 -6.05 1.78
N GLN A 43 19.19 -6.93 0.90
CA GLN A 43 19.24 -6.64 -0.55
C GLN A 43 17.86 -6.37 -1.14
N VAL A 44 16.84 -7.12 -0.72
CA VAL A 44 15.45 -6.89 -1.14
C VAL A 44 15.01 -5.49 -0.72
N THR A 45 15.22 -5.13 0.55
CA THR A 45 14.87 -3.80 1.07
C THR A 45 15.57 -2.68 0.30
N ASP A 46 16.87 -2.83 0.02
CA ASP A 46 17.66 -1.84 -0.71
C ASP A 46 17.16 -1.67 -2.16
N LEU A 47 16.86 -2.78 -2.86
CA LEU A 47 16.32 -2.75 -4.22
C LEU A 47 14.91 -2.16 -4.27
N GLU A 48 14.05 -2.46 -3.30
CA GLU A 48 12.72 -1.86 -3.19
C GLU A 48 12.78 -0.34 -3.03
N ASN A 49 13.72 0.15 -2.21
CA ASN A 49 13.97 1.58 -2.05
C ASN A 49 14.46 2.22 -3.36
N GLN A 50 15.40 1.59 -4.06
CA GLN A 50 15.86 2.08 -5.37
C GLN A 50 14.72 2.12 -6.40
N ILE A 51 13.88 1.09 -6.45
CA ILE A 51 12.69 1.06 -7.32
C ILE A 51 11.75 2.22 -7.00
N LYS A 52 11.55 2.53 -5.72
CA LYS A 52 10.70 3.63 -5.28
C LYS A 52 11.25 4.98 -5.74
N ASP A 53 12.55 5.20 -5.61
CA ASP A 53 13.20 6.45 -6.04
C ASP A 53 13.16 6.61 -7.56
N ILE A 54 13.46 5.55 -8.32
CA ILE A 54 13.34 5.55 -9.78
C ILE A 54 11.90 5.86 -10.22
N LYS A 55 10.89 5.26 -9.58
CA LYS A 55 9.48 5.54 -9.86
C LYS A 55 9.11 7.00 -9.57
N LYS A 56 9.67 7.59 -8.52
CA LYS A 56 9.47 9.00 -8.18
C LYS A 56 10.01 9.92 -9.27
N VAL A 57 11.26 9.75 -9.67
CA VAL A 57 11.89 10.54 -10.75
C VAL A 57 11.13 10.38 -12.06
N LYS A 58 10.74 9.15 -12.42
CA LYS A 58 9.90 8.89 -13.60
C LYS A 58 8.58 9.68 -13.56
N LYS A 59 7.93 9.75 -12.40
CA LYS A 59 6.67 10.49 -12.22
C LYS A 59 6.87 12.01 -12.32
N GLU A 60 8.02 12.53 -11.90
CA GLU A 60 8.36 13.95 -12.00
C GLU A 60 8.73 14.39 -13.42
N LEU A 61 9.37 13.52 -14.20
CA LEU A 61 9.73 13.79 -15.60
C LEU A 61 8.52 13.69 -16.55
N MET A 62 7.61 12.75 -16.30
CA MET A 62 6.44 12.51 -17.14
C MET A 62 5.66 13.80 -17.53
N PRO A 63 5.24 14.68 -16.60
CA PRO A 63 4.50 15.88 -16.96
C PRO A 63 5.32 16.87 -17.79
N GLN A 64 6.64 16.94 -17.59
CA GLN A 64 7.51 17.81 -18.37
C GLN A 64 7.60 17.33 -19.83
N ILE A 65 7.78 16.02 -20.02
CA ILE A 65 7.81 15.39 -21.34
C ILE A 65 6.45 15.53 -22.04
N THR A 66 5.35 15.23 -21.33
CA THR A 66 3.99 15.35 -21.89
C THR A 66 3.68 16.80 -22.27
N LYS A 67 4.04 17.77 -21.43
CA LYS A 67 3.85 19.20 -21.73
C LYS A 67 4.57 19.59 -23.02
N PHE A 68 5.84 19.24 -23.14
CA PHE A 68 6.64 19.52 -24.34
C PHE A 68 6.04 18.85 -25.60
N MET A 69 5.63 17.59 -25.50
CA MET A 69 4.99 16.88 -26.62
C MET A 69 3.69 17.55 -27.06
N VAL A 70 2.86 18.02 -26.14
CA VAL A 70 1.61 18.73 -26.44
C VAL A 70 1.88 20.11 -27.05
N GLU A 71 2.79 20.89 -26.47
CA GLU A 71 3.16 22.24 -26.96
C GLU A 71 3.68 22.22 -28.40
N HIS A 72 4.40 21.16 -28.77
CA HIS A 72 4.98 21.00 -30.11
C HIS A 72 4.18 20.07 -31.03
N ASN A 73 2.97 19.64 -30.65
CA ASN A 73 2.13 18.71 -31.41
C ASN A 73 2.84 17.40 -31.82
N ILE A 74 3.72 16.89 -30.95
CA ILE A 74 4.43 15.62 -31.13
C ILE A 74 3.55 14.49 -30.61
N THR A 75 2.98 13.69 -31.52
CA THR A 75 2.13 12.56 -31.15
C THR A 75 2.92 11.32 -30.77
N ASP A 76 3.97 11.02 -31.55
CA ASP A 76 4.80 9.83 -31.41
C ASP A 76 6.29 10.21 -31.44
N LEU A 77 7.06 9.68 -30.49
CA LEU A 77 8.50 9.83 -30.40
C LEU A 77 9.15 8.46 -30.58
N ASN A 78 10.05 8.31 -31.54
CA ASN A 78 10.88 7.11 -31.66
C ASN A 78 12.08 7.25 -30.72
N THR A 79 12.30 6.24 -29.89
CA THR A 79 13.45 6.12 -28.98
C THR A 79 14.22 4.85 -29.32
N GLU A 80 15.46 4.73 -28.85
CA GLU A 80 16.27 3.52 -29.03
C GLU A 80 15.57 2.25 -28.50
N ASN A 81 14.73 2.40 -27.48
CA ASN A 81 14.00 1.31 -26.83
C ASN A 81 12.52 1.21 -27.24
N GLY A 82 12.13 1.81 -28.37
CA GLY A 82 10.77 1.72 -28.93
C GLY A 82 10.07 3.08 -29.07
N LYS A 83 8.74 3.07 -29.22
CA LYS A 83 7.95 4.29 -29.47
C LYS A 83 7.25 4.78 -28.21
N LEU A 84 7.38 6.07 -27.91
CA LEU A 84 6.62 6.76 -26.88
C LEU A 84 5.48 7.54 -27.54
N LYS A 85 4.24 7.21 -27.16
CA LYS A 85 3.03 7.88 -27.66
C LYS A 85 2.40 8.73 -26.56
N CYS A 86 2.12 10.00 -26.88
CA CYS A 86 1.30 10.83 -26.00
C CYS A 86 -0.18 10.53 -26.27
N SER A 87 -0.85 9.89 -25.30
CA SER A 87 -2.27 9.54 -25.41
C SER A 87 -3.09 10.42 -24.47
N GLU A 88 -4.03 11.18 -25.02
CA GLU A 88 -4.99 11.95 -24.24
C GLU A 88 -6.17 11.06 -23.83
N ARG A 89 -6.42 10.93 -22.53
CA ARG A 89 -7.62 10.28 -22.01
C ARG A 89 -8.56 11.32 -21.43
N LYS A 90 -9.69 11.54 -22.09
CA LYS A 90 -10.76 12.40 -21.59
C LYS A 90 -11.66 11.60 -20.65
N THR A 91 -11.69 11.96 -19.38
CA THR A 91 -12.64 11.41 -18.40
C THR A 91 -13.44 12.55 -17.79
N LYS A 92 -14.76 12.36 -17.61
CA LYS A 92 -15.57 13.31 -16.86
C LYS A 92 -14.99 13.47 -15.44
N SER A 93 -14.94 14.70 -14.95
CA SER A 93 -14.53 14.97 -13.58
C SER A 93 -15.46 14.24 -12.60
N THR A 94 -14.93 13.88 -11.44
CA THR A 94 -15.74 13.31 -10.37
C THR A 94 -16.80 14.32 -9.93
N LEU A 95 -18.03 13.83 -9.67
CA LEU A 95 -19.09 14.63 -9.08
C LEU A 95 -18.70 15.03 -7.64
N ASN A 96 -18.12 16.22 -7.50
CA ASN A 96 -17.75 16.82 -6.22
C ASN A 96 -18.86 17.77 -5.73
N LYS A 97 -18.81 18.13 -4.44
CA LYS A 97 -19.84 18.97 -3.81
C LYS A 97 -20.07 20.29 -4.56
N ASN A 98 -18.99 20.96 -4.95
CA ASN A 98 -19.07 22.25 -5.63
C ASN A 98 -19.66 22.10 -7.03
N TYR A 99 -19.24 21.08 -7.78
CA TYR A 99 -19.79 20.80 -9.11
C TYR A 99 -21.29 20.54 -9.08
N ILE A 100 -21.76 19.72 -8.14
CA ILE A 100 -23.18 19.41 -7.99
C ILE A 100 -23.96 20.68 -7.64
N ARG A 101 -23.47 21.49 -6.70
CA ARG A 101 -24.12 22.76 -6.33
C ARG A 101 -24.23 23.72 -7.53
N ILE A 102 -23.13 23.96 -8.23
CA ILE A 102 -23.10 24.84 -9.41
C ILE A 102 -24.11 24.37 -10.46
N GLU A 103 -24.19 23.06 -10.69
CA GLU A 103 -25.11 22.52 -11.67
C GLU A 103 -26.58 22.60 -11.20
N LEU A 104 -26.84 22.43 -9.90
CA LEU A 104 -28.15 22.68 -9.31
C LEU A 104 -28.55 24.15 -9.39
N GLU A 105 -27.64 25.09 -9.13
CA GLU A 105 -27.85 26.54 -9.27
C GLU A 105 -28.23 26.93 -10.70
N LYS A 106 -27.57 26.34 -11.70
CA LYS A 106 -27.92 26.57 -13.12
C LYS A 106 -29.29 26.04 -13.49
N VAL A 107 -29.69 24.88 -12.96
CA VAL A 107 -30.93 24.19 -13.34
C VAL A 107 -32.13 24.72 -12.57
N LEU A 108 -31.94 25.04 -11.28
CA LEU A 108 -33.01 25.46 -10.36
C LEU A 108 -33.07 26.98 -10.14
N GLY A 109 -32.03 27.72 -10.55
CA GLY A 109 -31.83 29.14 -10.28
C GLY A 109 -31.03 29.38 -8.99
N GLU A 110 -30.13 30.35 -9.00
CA GLU A 110 -29.18 30.64 -7.90
C GLU A 110 -29.83 30.93 -6.54
N GLN A 111 -31.08 31.38 -6.53
CA GLN A 111 -31.84 31.74 -5.33
C GLN A 111 -32.87 30.68 -4.93
N SER A 112 -32.77 29.46 -5.47
CA SER A 112 -33.71 28.41 -5.15
C SER A 112 -33.48 27.88 -3.73
N ASP A 113 -34.48 28.03 -2.86
CA ASP A 113 -34.50 27.48 -1.49
C ASP A 113 -34.35 25.94 -1.46
N LYS A 114 -34.47 25.27 -2.61
CA LYS A 114 -34.35 23.82 -2.76
C LYS A 114 -32.90 23.35 -2.92
N ILE A 115 -31.96 24.22 -3.25
CA ILE A 115 -30.56 23.84 -3.51
C ILE A 115 -29.96 23.14 -2.31
N ASP A 116 -30.13 23.70 -1.10
CA ASP A 116 -29.57 23.12 0.12
C ASP A 116 -30.23 21.78 0.47
N SER A 117 -31.55 21.68 0.32
CA SER A 117 -32.28 20.42 0.52
C SER A 117 -31.84 19.32 -0.45
N CYS A 118 -31.65 19.66 -1.74
CA CYS A 118 -31.10 18.74 -2.73
C CYS A 118 -29.67 18.34 -2.38
N MET A 119 -28.84 19.28 -1.93
CA MET A 119 -27.46 19.02 -1.60
C MET A 119 -27.32 18.08 -0.40
N ASP A 120 -28.15 18.27 0.63
CA ASP A 120 -28.19 17.40 1.81
C ASP A 120 -28.64 15.99 1.46
N ASN A 121 -29.70 15.85 0.64
CA ASN A 121 -30.15 14.53 0.18
C ASN A 121 -29.06 13.82 -0.64
N ILE A 122 -28.37 14.53 -1.53
CA ILE A 122 -27.34 13.93 -2.39
C ILE A 122 -26.09 13.54 -1.60
N LEU A 123 -25.73 14.27 -0.55
CA LEU A 123 -24.49 14.03 0.21
C LEU A 123 -24.68 13.09 1.39
N ASN A 124 -25.76 13.28 2.17
CA ASN A 124 -25.93 12.62 3.47
C ASN A 124 -26.70 11.31 3.37
N ASN A 125 -27.56 11.13 2.36
CA ASN A 125 -28.28 9.87 2.14
C ASN A 125 -27.47 8.85 1.30
N ARG A 126 -26.14 9.04 1.20
CA ARG A 126 -25.27 8.08 0.50
C ARG A 126 -25.07 6.83 1.35
N SER A 127 -25.16 5.66 0.72
CA SER A 127 -24.88 4.40 1.40
C SER A 127 -23.43 4.34 1.88
N VAL A 128 -23.25 4.11 3.18
CA VAL A 128 -21.93 3.94 3.79
C VAL A 128 -21.49 2.50 3.57
N LYS A 129 -20.46 2.30 2.73
CA LYS A 129 -19.85 0.98 2.52
C LYS A 129 -18.77 0.72 3.58
N ILE A 130 -19.10 -0.04 4.62
CA ILE A 130 -18.13 -0.50 5.62
C ILE A 130 -17.31 -1.65 5.02
N THR A 131 -15.98 -1.47 4.93
CA THR A 131 -15.05 -2.51 4.49
C THR A 131 -14.10 -2.82 5.65
N HIS A 132 -14.14 -4.06 6.14
CA HIS A 132 -13.23 -4.54 7.19
C HIS A 132 -11.88 -4.90 6.55
N ILE A 133 -10.78 -4.37 7.10
CA ILE A 133 -9.42 -4.67 6.66
C ILE A 133 -8.57 -5.20 7.82
N LEU A 134 -7.73 -6.21 7.54
CA LEU A 134 -6.71 -6.68 8.46
C LEU A 134 -5.47 -5.79 8.34
N ARG A 135 -4.93 -5.32 9.47
CA ARG A 135 -3.66 -4.59 9.51
C ARG A 135 -2.72 -5.24 10.53
N LYS A 136 -1.46 -5.42 10.13
CA LYS A 136 -0.37 -5.81 11.04
C LYS A 136 -0.06 -4.63 11.96
N VAL A 137 -0.28 -4.81 13.26
CA VAL A 137 0.11 -3.85 14.28
C VAL A 137 1.61 -4.05 14.51
N LYS A 138 2.39 -2.96 14.46
CA LYS A 138 3.78 -3.02 14.94
C LYS A 138 3.73 -3.07 16.47
N SER A 139 4.24 -4.15 17.05
CA SER A 139 4.67 -4.17 18.45
C SER A 139 5.89 -3.27 18.62
#